data_AF-A0A7H0VC57-F1
#
_entry.id   AF-A0A7H0VC57-F1
#
_cell.length_a   1.000
_cell.length_b   1.000
_cell.length_c   1.000
_cell.angle_alpha   90.00
_cell.angle_beta   90.00
_cell.angle_gamma   90.00
#
_symmetry.space_group_name_H-M   'P 1'
#
loop_
_entity.id
_entity.type
_entity.pdbx_description
1 polymer ?
#
loop_
_entity_poly.entity_id
_entity_poly.type
_entity_poly.pdbx_seq_one_letter_code
_entity_poly.pdbx_strand_id
1 'polypeptide(L)'
;MARQSISLTEPNDEWLKRQVDNQEYSSKSELVNDLIRQARKQEEQMDWLRLRLKAAENSGFSNDSKEDIKRASREGLNGQVQTI
;
A
#
# COMPACT_ATOMS: atom_id res chain seq x y z
N MET A 1 0.03 -8.06 -26.65
CA MET A 1 -0.57 -6.88 -25.98
C MET A 1 -1.22 -6.01 -27.04
N ALA A 2 -2.43 -5.50 -26.81
CA ALA A 2 -3.03 -4.51 -27.72
C ALA A 2 -2.24 -3.20 -27.59
N ARG A 3 -1.79 -2.64 -28.71
CA ARG A 3 -1.03 -1.39 -28.72
C ARG A 3 -1.97 -0.24 -28.36
N GLN A 4 -1.72 0.41 -27.24
CA GLN A 4 -2.39 1.65 -26.84
C GLN A 4 -1.48 2.83 -27.21
N SER A 5 -2.03 3.85 -27.87
CA SER A 5 -1.31 5.09 -28.14
C SER A 5 -1.66 6.09 -27.05
N ILE A 6 -0.68 6.48 -26.25
CA ILE A 6 -0.84 7.38 -25.10
C ILE A 6 0.05 8.60 -25.34
N SER A 7 -0.51 9.80 -25.15
CA SER A 7 0.28 11.04 -25.21
C SER A 7 0.79 11.35 -23.80
N LEU A 8 2.09 11.57 -23.69
CA LEU A 8 2.74 11.98 -22.45
C LEU A 8 3.16 13.44 -22.55
N THR A 9 3.24 14.11 -21.40
CA THR A 9 3.85 15.44 -21.34
C THR A 9 5.35 15.33 -21.59
N GLU A 10 5.94 16.39 -22.13
CA GLU A 10 7.38 16.48 -22.44
C GLU A 10 8.29 16.05 -21.26
N PRO A 11 8.12 16.56 -20.02
CA PRO A 11 8.95 16.11 -18.90
C PRO A 11 8.79 14.61 -18.56
N ASN A 12 7.61 14.03 -18.78
CA ASN A 12 7.38 12.61 -18.52
C ASN A 12 8.04 11.74 -19.59
N ASP A 13 7.98 12.14 -20.87
CA ASP A 13 8.67 11.40 -21.93
C ASP A 13 10.20 11.45 -21.77
N GLU A 14 10.75 12.59 -21.39
CA GLU A 14 12.18 12.73 -21.08
C GLU A 14 12.59 11.85 -19.90
N TRP A 15 11.79 11.84 -18.83
CA TRP A 15 12.06 11.00 -17.67
C TRP A 15 12.04 9.51 -18.05
N LEU A 16 11.04 9.05 -18.81
CA LEU A 16 10.96 7.66 -19.29
C LEU A 16 12.14 7.30 -20.20
N LYS A 17 12.58 8.21 -21.08
CA LYS A 17 13.78 8.00 -21.91
C LYS A 17 15.01 7.76 -21.05
N ARG A 18 15.26 8.61 -20.05
CA ARG A 18 16.42 8.48 -19.13
C ARG A 18 16.44 7.14 -18.40
N GLN A 19 15.28 6.60 -18.00
CA GLN A 19 15.21 5.30 -17.34
C GLN A 19 15.58 4.13 -18.28
N VAL A 20 15.19 4.22 -19.55
CA VAL A 20 15.58 3.25 -20.58
C VAL A 20 17.05 3.40 -20.95
N ASP A 21 17.55 4.63 -21.06
CA ASP A 21 18.96 4.93 -21.36
C ASP A 21 19.90 4.41 -20.27
N ASN A 22 19.46 4.44 -19.00
CA ASN A 22 20.17 3.86 -17.87
C ASN A 22 20.15 2.33 -17.83
N GLN A 23 19.53 1.67 -18.82
CA GLN A 23 19.37 0.21 -18.91
C GLN A 23 18.61 -0.43 -17.74
N GLU A 24 17.89 0.35 -16.94
CA GLU A 24 17.04 -0.17 -15.87
C GLU A 24 15.77 -0.85 -16.44
N TYR A 25 15.35 -0.45 -17.64
CA TYR A 25 14.20 -1.00 -18.34
C TYR A 25 14.50 -1.22 -19.82
N SER A 26 13.95 -2.28 -20.40
CA SER A 26 14.18 -2.64 -21.81
C SER A 26 13.37 -1.77 -22.77
N SER A 27 12.28 -1.17 -22.30
CA SER A 27 11.44 -0.29 -23.11
C SER A 27 10.57 0.66 -22.28
N LYS A 28 10.14 1.76 -22.89
CA LYS A 28 9.17 2.68 -22.26
C LYS A 28 7.86 1.98 -21.90
N SER A 29 7.41 1.03 -22.72
CA SER A 29 6.17 0.28 -22.46
C SER A 29 6.28 -0.64 -21.25
N GLU A 30 7.46 -1.23 -21.02
CA GLU A 30 7.73 -2.03 -19.81
C GLU A 30 7.65 -1.16 -18.56
N LEU A 31 8.35 -0.03 -18.56
CA LEU A 31 8.32 0.92 -17.44
C LEU A 31 6.90 1.44 -17.16
N VAL A 32 6.13 1.80 -18.18
CA VAL A 32 4.73 2.24 -18.01
C VAL A 32 3.88 1.13 -17.39
N ASN A 33 4.05 -0.12 -17.84
CA ASN A 33 3.31 -1.25 -17.25
C ASN A 33 3.70 -1.48 -15.79
N ASP A 34 4.98 -1.34 -15.44
CA ASP A 34 5.43 -1.47 -14.06
C ASP A 34 4.93 -0.35 -13.17
N LEU A 35 4.89 0.89 -13.66
CA LEU A 35 4.26 2.01 -12.94
C LEU A 35 2.77 1.76 -12.69
N ILE A 36 2.04 1.22 -13.68
CA ILE A 36 0.63 0.85 -13.51
C ILE A 36 0.48 -0.24 -12.44
N ARG A 37 1.37 -1.25 -12.42
CA ARG A 37 1.36 -2.29 -11.39
C ARG A 37 1.64 -1.72 -10.00
N GLN A 38 2.58 -0.79 -9.88
CA GLN A 38 2.89 -0.14 -8.61
C GLN A 38 1.71 0.69 -8.10
N ALA A 39 1.09 1.49 -8.97
CA ALA A 39 -0.08 2.29 -8.63
C ALA A 39 -1.25 1.44 -8.15
N ARG A 40 -1.54 0.31 -8.83
CA ARG A 40 -2.59 -0.63 -8.40
C ARG A 40 -2.33 -1.22 -7.01
N LYS A 41 -1.08 -1.60 -6.71
CA LYS A 41 -0.72 -2.10 -5.37
C LYS A 41 -0.91 -1.03 -4.30
N GLN A 42 -0.56 0.22 -4.60
CA GLN A 42 -0.76 1.34 -3.67
C GLN A 42 -2.25 1.60 -3.43
N GLU A 43 -3.07 1.53 -4.48
CA GLU A 43 -4.54 1.65 -4.37
C GLU A 43 -5.13 0.56 -3.48
N GLU A 44 -4.75 -0.70 -3.69
CA GLU A 44 -5.19 -1.83 -2.85
C GLU A 44 -4.79 -1.63 -1.37
N GLN A 45 -3.58 -1.15 -1.10
CA GLN A 45 -3.11 -0.84 0.26
C GLN A 45 -3.92 0.31 0.87
N MET A 46 -4.15 1.38 0.13
CA MET A 46 -4.95 2.52 0.59
C MET A 46 -6.39 2.11 0.89
N ASP A 47 -6.99 1.29 0.04
CA ASP A 47 -8.35 0.82 0.23
C ASP A 47 -8.46 -0.11 1.44
N TRP A 48 -7.45 -0.97 1.67
CA TRP A 48 -7.37 -1.75 2.90
C TRP A 48 -7.28 -0.85 4.15
N LEU A 49 -6.43 0.19 4.13
CA LEU A 49 -6.35 1.16 5.23
C LEU A 49 -7.69 1.87 5.46
N ARG A 50 -8.33 2.37 4.39
CA ARG A 50 -9.62 3.06 4.46
C ARG A 50 -10.71 2.14 5.02
N LEU A 51 -10.75 0.88 4.60
CA LEU A 51 -11.71 -0.10 5.10
C LEU A 51 -11.48 -0.35 6.59
N ARG A 52 -10.23 -0.51 7.02
CA ARG A 52 -9.88 -0.71 8.42
C ARG A 52 -10.23 0.49 9.28
N LEU A 53 -9.99 1.71 8.80
CA LEU A 53 -10.37 2.94 9.48
C LEU A 53 -11.90 3.05 9.61
N LYS A 54 -12.65 2.84 8.52
CA LYS A 54 -14.12 2.83 8.56
C LYS A 54 -14.67 1.79 9.55
N ALA A 55 -14.08 0.59 9.57
CA ALA A 55 -14.47 -0.44 10.52
C ALA A 55 -14.20 -0.01 11.97
N ALA A 56 -13.05 0.62 12.23
CA ALA A 56 -12.70 1.14 13.55
C ALA A 56 -13.64 2.29 13.99
N GLU A 57 -13.94 3.23 13.09
CA GLU A 57 -14.89 4.32 13.34
C GLU A 57 -16.29 3.78 13.66
N ASN A 58 -16.75 2.77 12.91
CA ASN A 58 -18.05 2.13 13.15
C ASN A 58 -18.08 1.27 14.42
N SER A 59 -16.94 0.73 14.85
CA SER A 59 -16.85 -0.08 16.08
C SER A 59 -16.93 0.76 17.37
N GLY A 60 -16.95 2.08 17.24
CA GLY A 60 -16.99 3.01 18.36
C GLY A 60 -15.61 3.24 18.98
N PHE A 61 -15.49 4.33 19.74
CA PHE A 61 -14.26 4.66 20.46
C PHE A 61 -14.22 3.91 21.79
N SER A 62 -13.09 3.28 22.10
CA SER A 62 -12.87 2.74 23.44
C SER A 62 -12.58 3.88 24.43
N ASN A 63 -13.14 3.76 25.63
CA ASN A 63 -12.82 4.62 26.78
C ASN A 63 -11.63 4.08 27.60
N ASP A 64 -10.96 3.02 27.13
CA ASP A 64 -9.84 2.42 27.84
C ASP A 64 -8.68 3.40 27.97
N SER A 65 -8.19 3.56 29.21
CA SER A 65 -6.98 4.33 29.44
C SER A 65 -5.76 3.53 28.96
N LYS A 66 -4.64 4.24 28.74
CA LYS A 66 -3.36 3.63 28.35
C LYS A 66 -2.95 2.47 29.27
N GLU A 67 -3.21 2.60 30.57
CA GLU A 67 -2.89 1.56 31.56
C GLU A 67 -3.83 0.34 31.46
N ASP A 68 -5.08 0.53 31.04
CA ASP A 68 -6.05 -0.55 30.83
C ASP A 68 -5.70 -1.36 29.58
N ILE A 69 -5.32 -0.69 28.49
CA ILE A 69 -4.84 -1.34 27.25
C ILE A 69 -3.55 -2.14 27.53
N LYS A 70 -2.64 -1.59 28.33
CA LYS A 70 -1.39 -2.28 28.72
C LYS A 70 -1.66 -3.51 29.58
N ARG A 71 -2.62 -3.43 30.52
CA ARG A 71 -3.03 -4.55 31.35
C ARG A 71 -3.70 -5.64 30.50
N ALA A 72 -4.67 -5.28 29.67
CA ALA A 72 -5.36 -6.21 28.77
C ALA A 72 -4.38 -6.89 27.78
N SER A 73 -3.40 -6.16 27.25
CA SER A 73 -2.36 -6.73 26.38
C SER A 73 -1.49 -7.75 27.11
N ARG A 74 -1.08 -7.48 28.36
CA ARG A 74 -0.29 -8.41 29.18
C ARG A 74 -1.10 -9.64 29.59
N GLU A 75 -2.37 -9.47 29.92
CA GLU A 75 -3.29 -10.57 30.27
C GLU A 75 -3.56 -11.48 29.06
N GLY A 76 -3.78 -10.91 27.88
CA GLY A 76 -3.95 -11.67 26.64
C GLY A 76 -2.70 -12.47 26.24
N LEU A 77 -1.50 -11.94 26.49
CA LEU A 77 -0.24 -12.65 26.28
C LEU A 77 -0.05 -13.79 27.29
N ASN A 78 -0.42 -13.60 28.57
CA ASN A 78 -0.31 -14.63 29.59
C ASN A 78 -1.35 -15.77 29.43
N GLY A 79 -2.53 -15.46 28.87
CA GLY A 79 -3.56 -16.47 28.58
C GLY A 79 -3.18 -17.46 27.46
N GLN A 80 -2.32 -17.05 26.52
CA GLN A 80 -1.80 -17.94 25.47
C GLN A 80 -0.68 -18.86 25.96
N VAL A 81 0.02 -18.50 27.04
CA VAL A 81 1.14 -19.28 27.59
C VAL A 81 0.67 -20.40 28.54
N GLN A 82 -0.57 -20.34 29.04
CA GLN A 82 -1.15 -21.37 29.93
C GLN A 82 -1.91 -22.49 29.21
N THR A 83 -2.02 -22.44 27.88
CA THR A 83 -2.66 -23.52 27.09
C THR A 83 -1.61 -24.33 26.33
N ILE A 84 -0.65 -24.93 27.04
CA ILE A 84 0.20 -26.03 26.57
C ILE A 84 0.47 -26.97 27.74
#